data_AF-A0A959YZ67-F1
#
_entry.id   AF-A0A959YZ67-F1
#
_cell.length_a   1.000
_cell.length_b   1.000
_cell.length_c   1.000
_cell.angle_alpha   90.00
_cell.angle_beta   90.00
_cell.angle_gamma   90.00
#
_symmetry.space_group_name_H-M   'P 1'
#
loop_
_entity.id
_entity.type
_entity.pdbx_description
1 polymer ?
#
loop_
_entity_poly.entity_id
_entity_poly.type
_entity_poly.pdbx_seq_one_letter_code
_entity_poly.pdbx_strand_id
1 'polypeptide(L)'
;FYEALADHVEWVAAYKQVIVAREAVDLAAVRFQAVRGSFIGGDVPAIDTLEAWLQVQDRQMRRQEAELGFRNASLSLSNHLWDEYLRPLEIARGVVPDTLDLLPPADTPVLDTLLARAMERHPKLLGVAAKVEQLDVDRQLRGEMLKPKLDLKYSLLGNAGAVTGDAA
;
A
#
# COMPACT_ATOMS: atom_id res chain seq x y z
N PHE A 1 2.92 -4.37 -2.13
CA PHE A 1 1.58 -4.36 -2.76
C PHE A 1 0.50 -3.99 -1.76
N TYR A 2 0.32 -4.74 -0.66
CA TYR A 2 -0.70 -4.40 0.35
C TYR A 2 -0.51 -3.01 0.96
N GLU A 3 0.71 -2.66 1.35
CA GLU A 3 1.03 -1.34 1.92
C GLU A 3 0.74 -0.20 0.94
N ALA A 4 1.16 -0.32 -0.32
CA ALA A 4 0.85 0.66 -1.35
C ALA A 4 -0.67 0.88 -1.56
N LEU A 5 -1.45 -0.20 -1.51
CA LEU A 5 -2.91 -0.11 -1.60
C LEU A 5 -3.52 0.55 -0.35
N ALA A 6 -3.01 0.23 0.84
CA ALA A 6 -3.45 0.84 2.08
C ALA A 6 -3.15 2.35 2.10
N ASP A 7 -1.95 2.75 1.67
CA ASP A 7 -1.56 4.17 1.55
C ASP A 7 -2.39 4.90 0.48
N HIS A 8 -2.79 4.22 -0.61
CA HIS A 8 -3.70 4.79 -1.60
C HIS A 8 -5.09 5.05 -0.99
N VAL A 9 -5.65 4.08 -0.29
CA VAL A 9 -6.94 4.21 0.40
C VAL A 9 -6.91 5.33 1.43
N GLU A 10 -5.84 5.44 2.21
CA GLU A 10 -5.64 6.52 3.19
C GLU A 10 -5.56 7.89 2.50
N TRP A 11 -4.85 7.98 1.37
CA TRP A 11 -4.79 9.20 0.56
C TRP A 11 -6.16 9.63 0.04
N VAL A 12 -6.99 8.69 -0.44
CA VAL A 12 -8.38 8.98 -0.84
C VAL A 12 -9.23 9.44 0.34
N ALA A 13 -9.11 8.77 1.50
CA ALA A 13 -9.85 9.11 2.70
C ALA A 13 -9.48 10.52 3.22
N ALA A 14 -8.19 10.84 3.28
CA ALA A 14 -7.70 12.15 3.69
C ALA A 14 -8.21 13.27 2.76
N TYR A 15 -8.30 13.02 1.44
CA TYR A 15 -8.89 13.99 0.52
C TYR A 15 -10.39 14.23 0.81
N LYS A 16 -11.16 13.17 1.10
CA LYS A 16 -12.57 13.32 1.52
C LYS A 16 -12.70 14.16 2.79
N GLN A 17 -11.79 14.00 3.75
CA GLN A 17 -11.78 14.82 4.96
C GLN A 17 -11.58 16.30 4.64
N VAL A 18 -10.71 16.64 3.67
CA VAL A 18 -10.53 18.04 3.21
C VAL A 18 -11.83 18.60 2.62
N ILE A 19 -12.55 17.82 1.80
CA ILE A 19 -13.83 18.23 1.22
C ILE A 19 -14.84 18.53 2.33
N VAL A 20 -15.03 17.59 3.27
CA VAL A 20 -15.97 17.75 4.38
C VAL A 20 -15.58 18.95 5.27
N ALA A 21 -14.29 19.16 5.52
CA ALA A 21 -13.83 20.29 6.33
C ALA A 21 -14.05 21.64 5.63
N ARG A 22 -13.94 21.70 4.29
CA ARG A 22 -14.29 22.90 3.50
C ARG A 22 -15.77 23.22 3.61
N GLU A 23 -16.64 22.24 3.35
CA GLU A 23 -18.09 22.40 3.50
C GLU A 23 -18.49 22.83 4.92
N ALA A 24 -17.81 22.28 5.94
CA ALA A 24 -18.04 22.64 7.32
C ALA A 24 -17.67 24.10 7.66
N VAL A 25 -16.68 24.68 6.97
CA VAL A 25 -16.35 26.12 7.08
C VAL A 25 -17.43 26.96 6.41
N ASP A 26 -17.86 26.58 5.22
CA ASP A 26 -18.86 27.32 4.46
C ASP A 26 -20.21 27.37 5.21
N LEU A 27 -20.63 26.23 5.77
CA LEU A 27 -21.84 26.16 6.60
C LEU A 27 -21.72 27.00 7.89
N ALA A 28 -20.56 26.99 8.54
CA ALA A 28 -20.33 27.82 9.72
C ALA A 28 -20.37 29.33 9.38
N ALA A 29 -19.85 29.72 8.21
CA ALA A 29 -19.90 31.10 7.74
C ALA A 29 -21.34 31.55 7.48
N VAL A 30 -22.17 30.70 6.86
CA VAL A 30 -23.60 30.96 6.67
C VAL A 30 -24.31 31.14 8.02
N ARG A 31 -24.07 30.25 8.99
CA ARG A 31 -24.62 30.36 10.34
C ARG A 31 -24.22 31.68 11.00
N PHE A 32 -22.94 32.06 10.92
CA PHE A 32 -22.46 33.32 11.48
C PHE A 32 -23.17 34.54 10.89
N GLN A 33 -23.38 34.59 9.58
CA GLN A 33 -24.12 35.68 8.95
C GLN A 33 -25.58 35.74 9.41
N ALA A 34 -26.25 34.59 9.56
CA ALA A 34 -27.61 34.52 10.07
C ALA A 34 -27.72 35.05 11.52
N VAL A 35 -26.84 34.57 12.42
CA VAL A 35 -26.82 35.02 13.82
C VAL A 35 -26.50 36.51 13.93
N ARG A 36 -25.57 37.01 13.11
CA ARG A 36 -25.27 38.44 13.03
C ARG A 36 -26.48 39.26 12.58
N GLY A 37 -27.24 38.75 11.61
CA GLY A 37 -28.50 39.37 11.16
C GLY A 37 -29.54 39.46 12.27
N SER A 38 -29.77 38.36 13.00
CA SER A 38 -30.68 38.32 14.15
C SER A 38 -30.26 39.27 15.27
N PHE A 39 -28.95 39.41 15.53
CA PHE A 39 -28.45 40.39 16.51
C PHE A 39 -28.75 41.83 16.08
N ILE A 40 -28.50 42.16 14.82
CA ILE A 40 -28.82 43.50 14.28
C ILE A 40 -30.33 43.77 14.36
N GLY A 41 -31.17 42.74 14.17
CA GLY A 41 -32.62 42.81 14.35
C GLY A 41 -33.09 42.90 15.81
N GLY A 42 -32.21 42.64 16.78
CA GLY A 42 -32.53 42.64 18.21
C GLY A 42 -33.10 41.32 18.76
N ASP A 43 -33.10 40.25 17.97
CA ASP A 43 -33.71 38.96 18.33
C ASP A 43 -32.80 38.10 19.23
N VAL A 44 -31.48 38.32 19.17
CA VAL A 44 -30.47 37.54 19.93
C VAL A 44 -29.41 38.47 20.52
N PRO A 45 -28.75 38.10 21.64
CA PRO A 45 -27.70 38.91 22.25
C PRO A 45 -26.38 38.91 21.43
N ALA A 46 -25.55 39.93 21.65
CA ALA A 46 -24.26 40.07 20.96
C ALA A 46 -23.30 38.88 21.18
N ILE A 47 -23.39 38.22 22.34
CA ILE A 47 -22.52 37.07 22.68
C ILE A 47 -22.67 35.90 21.70
N ASP A 48 -23.88 35.65 21.20
CA ASP A 48 -24.14 34.58 20.23
C ASP A 48 -23.40 34.82 18.90
N THR A 49 -23.20 36.09 18.52
CA THR A 49 -22.41 36.43 17.34
C THR A 49 -20.93 36.10 17.54
N LEU A 50 -20.40 36.30 18.75
CA LEU A 50 -19.02 35.94 19.10
C LEU A 50 -18.83 34.42 19.08
N GLU A 51 -19.78 33.67 19.64
CA GLU A 51 -19.76 32.20 19.62
C GLU A 51 -19.82 31.65 18.19
N ALA A 52 -20.71 32.19 17.36
CA ALA A 52 -20.81 31.78 15.96
C ALA A 52 -19.54 32.12 15.16
N TRP A 53 -18.89 33.27 15.44
CA TRP A 53 -17.61 33.62 14.83
C TRP A 53 -16.49 32.67 15.27
N LEU A 54 -16.41 32.35 16.56
CA LEU A 54 -15.42 31.42 17.09
C LEU A 54 -15.58 30.02 16.46
N GLN A 55 -16.82 29.58 16.20
CA GLN A 55 -17.06 28.35 15.46
C GLN A 55 -16.49 28.40 14.04
N VAL A 56 -16.61 29.52 13.32
CA VAL A 56 -15.97 29.67 12.00
C VAL A 56 -14.46 29.50 12.11
N GLN A 57 -13.83 30.11 13.14
CA GLN A 57 -12.40 29.98 13.38
C GLN A 57 -11.98 28.53 13.68
N ASP A 58 -12.72 27.81 14.53
CA ASP A 58 -12.50 26.39 14.81
C ASP A 58 -12.58 25.54 13.53
N ARG A 59 -13.61 25.77 12.69
CA ARG A 59 -13.74 25.04 11.41
C ARG A 59 -12.62 25.36 10.44
N GLN A 60 -12.13 26.61 10.41
CA GLN A 60 -10.98 26.98 9.58
C GLN A 60 -9.70 26.27 10.02
N MET A 61 -9.46 26.16 11.33
CA MET A 61 -8.34 25.40 11.89
C MET A 61 -8.43 23.92 11.50
N ARG A 62 -9.60 23.29 11.70
CA ARG A 62 -9.83 21.88 11.29
C ARG A 62 -9.61 21.65 9.80
N ARG A 63 -9.98 22.61 8.94
CA ARG A 63 -9.68 22.54 7.51
C ARG A 63 -8.18 22.53 7.23
N GLN A 64 -7.41 23.37 7.91
CA GLN A 64 -5.95 23.41 7.76
C GLN A 64 -5.31 22.10 8.22
N GLU A 65 -5.80 21.53 9.34
CA GLU A 65 -5.37 20.21 9.82
C GLU A 65 -5.66 19.11 8.78
N ALA A 66 -6.87 19.08 8.21
CA ALA A 66 -7.22 18.13 7.16
C ALA A 66 -6.34 18.29 5.90
N GLU A 67 -6.06 19.54 5.49
CA GLU A 67 -5.18 19.82 4.36
C GLU A 67 -3.73 19.37 4.62
N LEU A 68 -3.25 19.49 5.86
CA LEU A 68 -1.96 18.94 6.27
C LEU A 68 -1.98 17.41 6.26
N GLY A 69 -3.05 16.78 6.78
CA GLY A 69 -3.24 15.34 6.74
C GLY A 69 -3.21 14.78 5.32
N PHE A 70 -3.90 15.42 4.38
CA PHE A 70 -3.88 15.05 2.97
C PHE A 70 -2.48 15.17 2.33
N ARG A 71 -1.71 16.22 2.68
CA ARG A 71 -0.32 16.35 2.21
C ARG A 71 0.56 15.22 2.74
N ASN A 72 0.43 14.88 4.02
CA ASN A 72 1.19 13.78 4.63
C ASN A 72 0.85 12.43 3.99
N ALA A 73 -0.44 12.16 3.75
CA ALA A 73 -0.88 10.95 3.06
C ALA A 73 -0.34 10.89 1.61
N SER A 74 -0.32 12.03 0.91
CA SER A 74 0.26 12.14 -0.44
C SER A 74 1.76 11.78 -0.46
N LEU A 75 2.51 12.25 0.55
CA LEU A 75 3.93 11.91 0.70
C LEU A 75 4.14 10.43 1.05
N SER A 76 3.28 9.85 1.91
CA SER A 76 3.35 8.40 2.20
C SER A 76 3.14 7.57 0.94
N LEU A 77 2.11 7.89 0.15
CA LEU A 77 1.83 7.19 -1.10
C LEU A 77 2.96 7.35 -2.12
N SER A 78 3.61 8.52 -2.15
CA SER A 78 4.76 8.79 -3.03
C SER A 78 5.94 7.83 -2.80
N ASN A 79 6.09 7.26 -1.60
CA ASN A 79 7.14 6.26 -1.32
C ASN A 79 7.00 4.98 -2.17
N HIS A 80 5.81 4.72 -2.70
CA HIS A 80 5.53 3.56 -3.56
C HIS A 80 5.66 3.87 -5.06
N LEU A 81 5.92 5.13 -5.43
CA LEU A 81 6.00 5.58 -6.82
C LEU A 81 7.45 5.72 -7.28
N TRP A 82 7.80 4.98 -8.33
CA TRP A 82 9.15 4.94 -8.89
C TRP A 82 9.06 4.98 -10.42
N ASP A 83 9.95 5.73 -11.05
CA ASP A 83 10.05 5.73 -12.52
C ASP A 83 10.86 4.54 -13.05
N GLU A 84 10.96 4.45 -14.37
CA GLU A 84 11.71 3.40 -15.07
C GLU A 84 13.22 3.39 -14.74
N TYR A 85 13.75 4.50 -14.19
CA TYR A 85 15.15 4.64 -13.76
C TYR A 85 15.32 4.46 -12.25
N LEU A 86 14.30 3.95 -11.55
CA LEU A 86 14.29 3.77 -10.09
C LEU A 86 14.50 5.10 -9.34
N ARG A 87 13.94 6.20 -9.85
CA ARG A 87 13.89 7.47 -9.13
C ARG A 87 12.54 7.61 -8.42
N PRO A 88 12.53 8.05 -7.15
CA PRO A 88 11.29 8.32 -6.42
C PRO A 88 10.47 9.40 -7.12
N LEU A 89 9.16 9.20 -7.21
CA LEU A 89 8.22 10.17 -7.76
C LEU A 89 7.31 10.71 -6.66
N GLU A 90 7.20 12.03 -6.57
CA GLU A 90 6.26 12.68 -5.67
C GLU A 90 4.96 13.02 -6.39
N ILE A 91 3.84 12.81 -5.71
CA ILE A 91 2.53 13.25 -6.18
C ILE A 91 2.54 14.79 -6.26
N ALA A 92 2.37 15.33 -7.47
CA ALA A 92 2.38 16.75 -7.70
C ALA A 92 1.24 17.48 -6.96
N ARG A 93 1.49 18.73 -6.56
CA ARG A 93 0.46 19.57 -5.93
C ARG A 93 -0.71 19.78 -6.89
N GLY A 94 -1.91 19.41 -6.46
CA GLY A 94 -3.14 19.54 -7.26
C GLY A 94 -3.63 18.24 -7.88
N VAL A 95 -2.84 17.16 -7.81
CA VAL A 95 -3.35 15.82 -8.08
C VAL A 95 -4.29 15.42 -6.95
N VAL A 96 -5.50 14.98 -7.31
CA VAL A 96 -6.55 14.59 -6.38
C VAL A 96 -7.06 13.20 -6.73
N PRO A 97 -7.43 12.39 -5.72
CA PRO A 97 -7.97 11.06 -5.95
C PRO A 97 -9.39 11.11 -6.52
N ASP A 98 -9.80 10.04 -7.18
CA ASP A 98 -11.22 9.78 -7.38
C ASP A 98 -11.86 9.38 -6.04
N THR A 99 -12.88 10.13 -5.63
CA THR A 99 -13.60 9.87 -4.38
C THR A 99 -14.44 8.58 -4.43
N LEU A 100 -14.65 7.99 -5.62
CA LEU A 100 -15.39 6.75 -5.79
C LEU A 100 -14.54 5.50 -5.48
N ASP A 101 -13.22 5.61 -5.38
CA ASP A 101 -12.30 4.49 -5.09
C ASP A 101 -12.59 3.80 -3.74
N LEU A 102 -13.29 4.49 -2.83
CA LEU A 102 -13.67 3.93 -1.52
C LEU A 102 -15.02 3.21 -1.53
N LEU A 103 -15.72 3.11 -2.66
CA LEU A 103 -16.97 2.35 -2.69
C LEU A 103 -16.66 0.85 -2.49
N PRO A 104 -17.39 0.18 -1.58
CA PRO A 104 -17.26 -1.26 -1.46
C PRO A 104 -17.67 -1.93 -2.78
N PRO A 105 -17.01 -3.03 -3.16
CA PRO A 105 -17.43 -3.81 -4.32
C PRO A 105 -18.87 -4.31 -4.12
N ALA A 106 -19.63 -4.35 -5.22
CA ALA A 106 -21.06 -4.68 -5.21
C ALA A 106 -21.36 -6.10 -4.69
N ASP A 107 -20.42 -7.03 -4.87
CA ASP A 107 -20.56 -8.42 -4.47
C ASP A 107 -19.66 -8.76 -3.28
N THR A 108 -20.27 -9.15 -2.16
CA THR A 108 -19.55 -9.74 -1.03
C THR A 108 -19.32 -11.23 -1.28
N PRO A 109 -18.07 -11.70 -1.42
CA PRO A 109 -17.79 -13.11 -1.64
C PRO A 109 -18.19 -13.97 -0.44
N VAL A 110 -18.77 -15.14 -0.71
CA VAL A 110 -19.20 -16.11 0.32
C VAL A 110 -17.97 -16.73 0.99
N LEU A 111 -17.97 -16.79 2.33
CA LEU A 111 -16.83 -17.21 3.15
C LEU A 111 -16.23 -18.57 2.72
N ASP A 112 -17.06 -19.56 2.44
CA ASP A 112 -16.60 -20.91 2.04
C ASP A 112 -15.82 -20.90 0.72
N THR A 113 -16.22 -20.04 -0.22
CA THR A 113 -15.51 -19.89 -1.51
C THR A 113 -14.15 -19.23 -1.34
N LEU A 114 -14.00 -18.32 -0.37
CA LEU A 114 -12.73 -17.68 -0.05
C LEU A 114 -11.77 -18.66 0.64
N LEU A 115 -12.28 -19.50 1.54
CA LEU A 115 -11.48 -20.49 2.25
C LEU A 115 -10.89 -21.52 1.28
N ALA A 116 -11.73 -22.09 0.41
CA ALA A 116 -11.27 -23.04 -0.61
C ALA A 116 -10.19 -22.42 -1.51
N ARG A 117 -10.42 -21.18 -1.98
CA ARG A 117 -9.45 -20.45 -2.82
C ARG A 117 -8.16 -20.13 -2.08
N ALA A 118 -8.23 -19.82 -0.78
CA ALA A 118 -7.06 -19.58 0.04
C ALA A 118 -6.25 -20.87 0.25
N MET A 119 -6.87 -22.01 0.50
CA MET A 119 -6.15 -23.28 0.67
C MET A 119 -5.32 -23.65 -0.57
N GLU A 120 -5.82 -23.33 -1.78
CA GLU A 120 -5.10 -23.62 -3.03
C GLU A 120 -4.08 -22.55 -3.44
N ARG A 121 -4.39 -21.27 -3.22
CA ARG A 121 -3.63 -20.15 -3.83
C ARG A 121 -2.94 -19.24 -2.83
N HIS A 122 -3.05 -19.48 -1.52
CA HIS A 122 -2.48 -18.58 -0.54
C HIS A 122 -0.93 -18.66 -0.53
N PRO A 123 -0.20 -17.56 -0.81
CA PRO A 123 1.25 -17.59 -1.01
C PRO A 123 2.03 -18.16 0.18
N LYS A 124 1.58 -17.89 1.42
CA LYS A 124 2.26 -18.46 2.61
C LYS A 124 2.10 -19.98 2.70
N LEU A 125 0.94 -20.52 2.31
CA LEU A 125 0.71 -21.97 2.35
C LEU A 125 1.55 -22.66 1.28
N LEU A 126 1.58 -22.08 0.07
CA LEU A 126 2.46 -22.54 -1.01
C LEU A 126 3.93 -22.47 -0.60
N GLY A 127 4.35 -21.38 0.05
CA GLY A 127 5.72 -21.23 0.55
C GLY A 127 6.10 -22.28 1.61
N VAL A 128 5.18 -22.61 2.52
CA VAL A 128 5.38 -23.69 3.51
C VAL A 128 5.45 -25.06 2.82
N ALA A 129 4.56 -25.34 1.87
CA ALA A 129 4.57 -26.60 1.12
C ALA A 129 5.88 -26.78 0.34
N ALA A 130 6.31 -25.75 -0.39
CA ALA A 130 7.60 -25.75 -1.09
C ALA A 130 8.77 -25.94 -0.11
N LYS A 131 8.68 -25.39 1.11
CA LYS A 131 9.70 -25.60 2.13
C LYS A 131 9.76 -27.04 2.63
N VAL A 132 8.62 -27.71 2.77
CA VAL A 132 8.56 -29.14 3.11
C VAL A 132 9.22 -29.97 2.01
N GLU A 133 8.88 -29.73 0.75
CA GLU A 133 9.48 -30.43 -0.40
C GLU A 133 11.00 -30.24 -0.45
N GLN A 134 11.47 -29.01 -0.23
CA GLN A 134 12.91 -28.73 -0.13
C GLN A 134 13.59 -29.55 0.97
N LEU A 135 12.97 -29.66 2.16
CA LEU A 135 13.52 -30.41 3.28
C LEU A 135 13.54 -31.93 3.01
N ASP A 136 12.57 -32.45 2.26
CA ASP A 136 12.55 -33.85 1.87
C ASP A 136 13.66 -34.18 0.87
N VAL A 137 13.90 -33.31 -0.12
CA VAL A 137 15.04 -33.45 -1.04
C VAL A 137 16.36 -33.40 -0.28
N ASP A 138 16.53 -32.45 0.65
CA ASP A 138 17.72 -32.34 1.49
C ASP A 138 17.94 -33.60 2.34
N ARG A 139 16.86 -34.17 2.90
CA ARG A 139 16.91 -35.41 3.67
C ARG A 139 17.37 -36.58 2.82
N GLN A 140 16.83 -36.73 1.61
CA GLN A 140 17.23 -37.80 0.68
C GLN A 140 18.71 -37.66 0.26
N LEU A 141 19.13 -36.44 -0.10
CA LEU A 141 20.53 -36.15 -0.45
C LEU A 141 21.49 -36.52 0.69
N ARG A 142 21.15 -36.18 1.94
CA ARG A 142 21.95 -36.57 3.11
C ARG A 142 22.03 -38.09 3.27
N GLY A 143 20.95 -38.81 2.96
CA GLY A 143 20.96 -40.28 2.90
C GLY A 143 21.91 -40.82 1.85
N GLU A 144 21.90 -40.25 0.64
CA GLU A 144 22.82 -40.62 -0.46
C GLU A 144 24.28 -40.34 -0.13
N MET A 145 24.58 -39.26 0.61
CA MET A 145 25.94 -38.93 1.05
C MET A 145 26.56 -39.97 2.00
N LEU A 146 25.74 -40.83 2.63
CA LEU A 146 26.23 -41.94 3.45
C LEU A 146 26.68 -43.16 2.62
N LYS A 147 26.33 -43.19 1.32
CA LYS A 147 26.75 -44.26 0.42
C LYS A 147 28.21 -44.05 -0.03
N PRO A 148 28.97 -45.12 -0.26
CA PRO A 148 30.33 -45.02 -0.77
C PRO A 148 30.36 -44.41 -2.17
N LYS A 149 31.31 -43.51 -2.43
CA LYS A 149 31.55 -42.93 -3.75
C LYS A 149 32.48 -43.84 -4.56
N LEU A 150 32.09 -44.18 -5.79
CA LEU A 150 32.91 -44.96 -6.72
C LEU A 150 33.37 -44.04 -7.86
N ASP A 151 34.65 -43.68 -7.85
CA ASP A 151 35.25 -42.88 -8.91
C ASP A 151 36.05 -43.79 -9.86
N LEU A 152 35.54 -44.01 -11.07
CA LEU A 152 36.24 -44.82 -12.08
C LEU A 152 37.21 -43.94 -12.86
N LYS A 153 38.51 -44.15 -12.67
CA LYS A 153 39.55 -43.46 -13.43
C LYS A 153 40.23 -44.45 -14.36
N TYR A 154 40.07 -44.25 -15.67
CA TYR A 154 40.77 -45.02 -16.69
C TYR A 154 41.96 -44.22 -17.20
N SER A 155 43.16 -44.76 -17.03
CA SER A 155 44.38 -44.22 -17.63
C SER A 155 44.96 -45.27 -18.56
N LEU A 156 45.02 -44.95 -19.86
CA LEU A 156 45.65 -45.78 -20.88
C LEU A 156 47.17 -45.66 -20.72
N LEU A 157 47.79 -46.66 -20.09
CA LEU A 157 49.24 -46.83 -20.11
C LEU A 157 49.58 -47.95 -21.09
N GLY A 158 49.73 -47.58 -22.36
CA GLY A 158 50.37 -48.40 -23.37
C GLY A 158 51.72 -47.78 -23.73
N ASN A 159 52.79 -48.57 -23.72
CA ASN A 159 54.01 -48.26 -24.45
C ASN A 159 53.71 -48.38 -25.95
N ALA A 160 53.04 -47.39 -26.52
CA ALA A 160 53.16 -47.10 -27.94
C ALA A 160 54.36 -46.17 -28.09
N GLY A 161 55.53 -46.77 -28.28
CA GLY A 161 56.63 -46.04 -28.89
C GLY A 161 56.12 -45.41 -30.20
N ALA A 162 56.34 -44.10 -30.32
CA ALA A 162 56.26 -43.28 -31.53
C ALA A 162 55.04 -43.46 -32.45
N VAL A 163 54.12 -42.50 -32.43
CA VAL A 163 53.79 -41.70 -33.63
C VAL A 163 53.46 -40.28 -33.19
N THR A 164 54.31 -39.32 -33.53
CA THR A 164 53.92 -37.93 -33.73
C THR A 164 53.01 -37.86 -34.95
N GLY A 165 51.79 -37.37 -34.77
CA GLY A 165 50.87 -37.09 -35.86
C GLY A 165 49.88 -36.02 -35.42
N ASP A 166 50.06 -34.82 -35.96
CA ASP A 166 49.15 -33.67 -35.86
C ASP A 166 47.69 -34.05 -36.14
N ALA A 167 46.77 -33.39 -35.43
CA ALA A 167 45.74 -32.51 -36.00
C ALA A 167 44.50 -32.45 -35.08
N ALA A 168 44.33 -31.31 -34.39
CA ALA A 168 43.15 -30.44 -34.40
C ALA A 168 43.27 -29.39 -33.27
#